data_AF-A0A968L7Z8-F1
#
_entry.id   AF-A0A968L7Z8-F1
#
_cell.length_a   1.000
_cell.length_b   1.000
_cell.length_c   1.000
_cell.angle_alpha   90.00
_cell.angle_beta   90.00
_cell.angle_gamma   90.00
#
_symmetry.space_group_name_H-M   'P 1'
#
loop_
_entity.id
_entity.type
_entity.pdbx_description
1 polymer ?
#
loop_
_entity_poly.entity_id
_entity_poly.type
_entity_poly.pdbx_seq_one_letter_code
_entity_poly.pdbx_strand_id
1 'polypeptide(L)' 'MKFKTMDDYYAWTCDWCDSENRSLWVKVAKGDITCGACHRQTSLPTSSLANIGMQRHLMAGLC' A
#
# COMPACT_ATOMS: atom_id res chain seq x y z
N MET A 1 26.16 -6.40 -8.32
CA MET A 1 24.89 -7.09 -7.97
C MET A 1 24.07 -6.12 -7.14
N LYS A 2 22.83 -5.78 -7.54
CA LYS A 2 21.98 -4.87 -6.77
C LYS A 2 21.06 -5.72 -5.89
N PHE A 3 21.34 -5.77 -4.59
CA PHE A 3 20.45 -6.37 -3.61
C PHE A 3 19.35 -5.36 -3.29
N LYS A 4 18.08 -5.76 -3.42
CA LYS A 4 16.94 -5.00 -2.92
C LYS A 4 16.41 -5.72 -1.69
N THR A 5 16.40 -5.02 -0.57
CA THR A 5 15.62 -5.37 0.62
C THR A 5 14.14 -5.45 0.21
N MET A 6 13.51 -6.61 0.39
CA MET A 6 12.07 -6.75 0.12
C MET A 6 11.22 -5.98 1.13
N ASP A 7 11.82 -5.57 2.26
CA ASP A 7 11.16 -4.86 3.36
C ASP A 7 10.73 -3.42 3.01
N ASP A 8 11.21 -2.85 1.90
CA ASP A 8 10.86 -1.48 1.49
C ASP A 8 9.56 -1.40 0.67
N TYR A 9 8.82 -2.51 0.52
CA TYR A 9 7.60 -2.56 -0.27
C TYR A 9 6.35 -2.62 0.61
N TYR A 10 5.39 -1.76 0.30
CA TYR A 10 4.03 -1.82 0.83
C TYR A 10 3.16 -2.66 -0.10
N ALA A 11 2.49 -3.67 0.45
CA ALA A 11 1.49 -4.47 -0.26
C ALA A 11 0.11 -3.82 -0.14
N TRP A 12 -0.61 -3.74 -1.25
CA TRP A 12 -1.95 -3.15 -1.30
C TRP A 12 -2.80 -3.81 -2.38
N THR A 13 -4.12 -3.80 -2.19
CA THR A 13 -5.08 -4.30 -3.18
C THR A 13 -5.67 -3.12 -3.93
N CYS A 14 -5.79 -3.26 -5.25
CA CYS A 14 -6.36 -2.22 -6.09
C CYS A 14 -7.89 -2.21 -6.00
N ASP A 15 -8.49 -1.11 -5.54
CA ASP A 15 -9.95 -0.98 -5.38
C ASP A 15 -10.76 -1.09 -6.69
N TRP A 16 -10.09 -1.00 -7.85
CA TRP A 16 -10.76 -1.05 -9.16
C TRP A 16 -10.77 -2.41 -9.83
N CYS A 17 -9.76 -3.24 -9.57
CA CYS A 17 -9.58 -4.50 -10.29
C CYS A 17 -9.12 -5.65 -9.39
N ASP A 18 -9.14 -5.44 -8.07
CA ASP A 18 -8.81 -6.41 -7.03
C ASP A 18 -7.45 -7.10 -7.15
N SER A 19 -6.57 -6.56 -8.00
CA SER A 19 -5.23 -7.09 -8.17
C SER A 19 -4.37 -6.73 -6.97
N GLU A 20 -3.59 -7.70 -6.49
CA GLU A 20 -2.55 -7.46 -5.49
C GLU A 20 -1.37 -6.71 -6.11
N ASN A 21 -0.95 -5.63 -5.46
CA ASN A 21 0.13 -4.78 -5.90
C ASN A 21 1.19 -4.62 -4.79
N ARG A 22 2.42 -4.34 -5.21
CA ARG A 22 3.54 -4.01 -4.32
C ARG A 22 4.19 -2.72 -4.78
N SER A 23 4.31 -1.75 -3.89
CA SER A 23 4.87 -0.44 -4.21
C SER A 23 5.92 -0.03 -3.19
N LEU A 24 7.03 0.55 -3.67
CA LEU A 24 8.08 1.03 -2.77
C LEU A 24 7.52 2.08 -1.81
N TRP A 25 7.86 1.98 -0.53
CA TRP A 25 7.45 2.92 0.51
C TRP A 25 7.73 4.38 0.12
N VAL A 26 8.87 4.67 -0.50
CA VAL A 26 9.20 6.03 -0.97
C VAL A 26 8.22 6.58 -2.02
N LYS A 27 7.63 5.72 -2.86
CA LYS A 27 6.59 6.13 -3.82
C LYS A 27 5.26 6.36 -3.10
N VAL A 28 4.97 5.49 -2.13
CA VAL A 28 3.78 5.59 -1.29
C VAL A 28 3.77 6.89 -0.49
N ALA A 29 4.90 7.25 0.12
CA ALA A 29 5.08 8.50 0.86
C ALA A 29 4.94 9.75 -0.03
N LYS A 30 5.22 9.64 -1.34
CA LYS A 30 5.02 10.71 -2.31
C LYS A 30 3.59 10.78 -2.86
N GLY A 31 2.74 9.81 -2.55
CA GLY A 31 1.38 9.71 -3.09
C GLY A 31 1.32 9.32 -4.58
N ASP A 32 2.42 8.87 -5.16
CA ASP A 32 2.52 8.50 -6.57
C ASP A 32 2.52 6.98 -6.72
N ILE A 33 1.30 6.41 -6.64
CA ILE A 33 1.08 4.96 -6.67
C ILE A 33 0.14 4.64 -7.83
N THR A 34 0.54 3.69 -8.66
CA THR A 34 -0.24 3.23 -9.80
C THR A 34 -0.35 1.71 -9.74
N CYS A 35 -1.54 1.18 -10.01
CA CYS A 35 -1.76 -0.25 -10.12
C CYS A 35 -0.97 -0.83 -11.29
N GLY A 36 -0.23 -1.92 -11.07
CA GLY A 36 0.52 -2.61 -12.11
C GLY A 36 -0.35 -3.39 -13.11
N ALA A 37 -1.61 -3.68 -12.76
CA ALA A 37 -2.54 -4.43 -13.61
C ALA A 37 -3.43 -3.51 -14.46
N CYS A 38 -4.17 -2.59 -13.83
CA CYS A 38 -5.11 -1.71 -14.52
C CYS A 38 -4.56 -0.31 -14.84
N HIS A 39 -3.32 -0.02 -14.43
CA HIS A 39 -2.64 1.26 -14.65
C HIS A 39 -3.38 2.50 -14.12
N ARG A 40 -4.37 2.31 -13.25
CA ARG A 40 -5.02 3.43 -12.56
C ARG A 40 -4.15 3.93 -11.42
N GLN A 41 -4.08 5.24 -11.29
CA GLN A 41 -3.46 5.91 -10.16
C GLN A 41 -4.38 5.77 -8.94
N THR A 42 -3.81 5.34 -7.82
CA THR A 42 -4.51 5.37 -6.54
C THR A 42 -4.03 6.57 -5.73
N SER A 43 -4.95 7.42 -5.33
CA SER A 43 -4.69 8.44 -4.31
C SER A 43 -4.86 7.77 -2.96
N LEU A 44 -3.87 6.99 -2.52
CA LEU A 44 -3.80 6.60 -1.12
C LEU A 44 -3.66 7.90 -0.30
N PRO A 45 -4.62 8.24 0.59
CA PRO A 45 -4.48 9.43 1.41
C PRO A 45 -3.22 9.22 2.25
N THR A 46 -2.22 10.08 2.07
CA THR A 46 -1.01 10.10 2.91
C THR A 46 -1.37 10.21 4.40
N SER A 47 -2.54 10.77 4.73
CA SER A 47 -3.13 10.79 6.07
C SER A 47 -3.52 9.41 6.61
N SER A 48 -3.94 8.48 5.74
CA SER A 48 -4.34 7.12 6.15
C SER A 48 -3.13 6.23 6.43
N LEU A 49 -1.95 6.52 5.84
CA LEU A 49 -0.73 5.78 6.15
C LEU A 49 -0.17 6.04 7.55
N ALA A 50 -0.40 7.24 8.10
CA ALA A 50 -0.18 7.51 9.52
C ALA A 50 -1.11 6.67 10.43
N ASN A 51 -2.21 6.17 9.88
CA ASN A 51 -3.24 5.41 10.61
C ASN A 51 -3.13 3.89 10.43
N ILE A 52 -2.29 3.38 9.51
CA ILE A 52 -2.06 1.92 9.35
C ILE A 52 -1.37 1.34 10.59
N GLY A 53 -0.64 2.15 11.36
CA GLY A 53 -0.15 1.79 12.69
C GLY A 53 -1.26 1.63 13.75
N MET A 54 -2.42 2.27 13.55
CA MET A 54 -3.56 2.25 14.50
C MET A 54 -4.62 1.20 14.11
N GLN A 55 -4.78 0.91 12.81
CA GLN A 55 -5.86 0.03 12.34
C GLN A 55 -5.57 -1.48 12.52
N ARG A 56 -4.37 -1.86 12.96
CA ARG A 56 -4.10 -3.23 13.43
C ARG A 56 -4.72 -3.52 14.81
N HIS A 57 -5.25 -2.52 15.52
CA HIS A 57 -5.86 -2.72 16.85
C HIS A 57 -7.40 -2.84 16.86
N LEU A 58 -8.09 -2.67 15.73
CA LEU A 58 -9.57 -2.64 15.73
C LEU A 58 -10.26 -3.89 15.14
N MET A 59 -9.53 -4.91 14.72
CA MET A 59 -10.14 -6.12 14.12
C MET A 59 -9.82 -7.42 14.87
N ALA A 60 -9.34 -7.35 16.12
CA ALA A 60 -9.08 -8.51 16.99
C ALA A 60 -10.20 -8.75 18.03
N GLY A 61 -11.43 -8.31 17.75
CA GLY A 61 -12.51 -8.41 18.72
C GLY A 61 -13.88 -8.24 18.12
N LEU A 62 -14.30 -9.14 17.24
CA LEU A 62 -15.70 -9.51 17.06
C LEU A 62 -15.76 -10.91 16.42
N CYS A 63 -16.42 -11.79 17.16
CA CYS A 63 -16.62 -13.24 16.98
C CYS A 63 -15.53 -14.13 17.57
#